data_AF-S7VKC8-F1
#
_entry.id   AF-S7VKC8-F1
#
_cell.length_a   1.000
_cell.length_b   1.000
_cell.length_c   1.000
_cell.angle_alpha   90.00
_cell.angle_beta   90.00
_cell.angle_gamma   90.00
#
_symmetry.space_group_name_H-M   'P 1'
#
loop_
_entity.id
_entity.type
_entity.pdbx_description
1 polymer ?
#
loop_
_entity_poly.entity_id
_entity_poly.type
_entity_poly.pdbx_seq_one_letter_code
_entity_poly.pdbx_strand_id
1 'polypeptide(L)'
;MLNCNTNADSTCHKTTLKVTATAYNSLAYQTNSNPSITAFGDSLKPGLRYIAVSRDLLDSGLVHNTKVKIQGFDSLYIVKDKMNRRYKKRIDIYMGNDVKRAKKWGKKKLKIEYCIQTKDSISN
;
A
#
# COMPACT_ATOMS: atom_id res chain seq x y z
N MET A 1 37.56 -3.24 -23.93
CA MET A 1 36.08 -3.21 -23.94
C MET A 1 35.59 -3.89 -22.67
N LEU A 2 35.33 -3.15 -21.60
CA LEU A 2 34.74 -3.73 -20.39
C LEU A 2 33.21 -3.73 -20.55
N ASN A 3 32.67 -4.94 -20.67
CA ASN A 3 31.26 -5.21 -20.90
C ASN A 3 30.58 -5.42 -19.53
N CYS A 4 30.03 -4.36 -18.94
CA CYS A 4 29.22 -4.49 -17.72
C CYS A 4 27.77 -4.74 -18.10
N ASN A 5 27.45 -6.02 -18.32
CA ASN A 5 26.08 -6.49 -18.44
C ASN A 5 25.81 -7.42 -17.25
N THR A 6 25.37 -6.86 -16.13
CA THR A 6 24.69 -7.64 -15.09
C THR A 6 23.60 -6.78 -14.50
N ASN A 7 22.38 -7.16 -14.85
CA ASN A 7 21.16 -6.64 -14.28
C ASN A 7 21.32 -6.57 -12.76
N ALA A 8 21.17 -5.38 -12.19
CA ALA A 8 20.96 -5.20 -10.77
C ALA A 8 19.62 -5.86 -10.42
N ASP A 9 19.66 -7.18 -10.25
CA ASP A 9 18.55 -7.98 -9.77
C ASP A 9 18.37 -7.58 -8.31
N SER A 10 17.56 -6.54 -8.10
CA SER A 10 17.16 -6.08 -6.78
C SER A 10 16.58 -7.28 -6.03
N THR A 11 17.34 -7.85 -5.09
CA THR A 11 16.88 -8.97 -4.29
C THR A 11 15.73 -8.50 -3.41
N CYS A 12 14.50 -8.76 -3.85
CA CYS A 12 13.33 -8.55 -3.02
C CYS A 12 13.21 -9.70 -2.02
N HIS A 13 13.22 -9.36 -0.72
CA HIS A 13 12.77 -10.29 0.32
C HIS A 13 11.25 -10.24 0.43
N LYS A 14 10.57 -11.31 -0.01
CA LYS A 14 9.11 -11.43 0.10
C LYS A 14 8.71 -11.68 1.55
N THR A 15 7.89 -10.79 2.09
CA THR A 15 7.42 -10.84 3.48
C THR A 15 5.91 -10.98 3.51
N THR A 16 5.40 -11.90 4.34
CA THR A 16 3.96 -12.11 4.53
C THR A 16 3.55 -11.76 5.95
N LEU A 17 2.55 -10.89 6.11
CA LEU A 17 2.03 -10.46 7.42
C LEU A 17 0.52 -10.63 7.52
N LYS A 18 0.04 -11.02 8.70
CA LYS A 18 -1.40 -10.99 9.04
C LYS A 18 -1.78 -9.59 9.51
N VAL A 19 -2.72 -8.97 8.83
CA VAL A 19 -3.20 -7.61 9.11
C VAL A 19 -4.71 -7.57 9.21
N THR A 20 -5.21 -6.57 9.91
CA THR A 20 -6.63 -6.21 9.87
C THR A 20 -6.86 -5.29 8.68
N ALA A 21 -7.65 -5.72 7.71
CA ALA A 21 -8.03 -4.91 6.57
C ALA A 21 -9.43 -4.36 6.74
N THR A 22 -9.56 -3.05 6.52
CA THR A 22 -10.84 -2.39 6.27
C THR A 22 -10.89 -1.88 4.83
N ALA A 23 -12.07 -1.46 4.40
CA ALA A 23 -12.25 -0.81 3.11
C ALA A 23 -12.87 0.55 3.33
N TYR A 24 -12.34 1.56 2.66
CA TYR A 24 -12.89 2.90 2.64
C TYR A 24 -13.19 3.32 1.19
N ASN A 25 -14.18 4.19 1.06
CA ASN A 25 -14.47 4.92 -0.16
C ASN A 25 -14.20 6.40 0.12
N SER A 26 -13.79 7.13 -0.91
CA SER A 26 -13.86 8.58 -0.88
C SER A 26 -15.10 8.98 -1.65
N LEU A 27 -16.22 9.17 -0.95
CA LEU A 27 -17.28 9.99 -1.51
C LEU A 27 -16.73 11.41 -1.63
N ALA A 28 -16.39 11.83 -2.85
CA ALA A 28 -15.94 13.18 -3.18
C ALA A 28 -16.87 14.29 -2.62
N TYR A 29 -18.13 13.97 -2.32
CA TYR A 29 -19.13 14.86 -1.74
C TYR A 29 -18.79 15.43 -0.34
N GLN A 30 -17.83 14.87 0.42
CA GLN A 30 -17.46 15.41 1.74
C GLN A 30 -16.19 16.28 1.77
N THR A 31 -15.55 16.56 0.63
CA THR A 31 -14.34 17.39 0.59
C THR A 31 -14.51 18.53 -0.41
N ASN A 32 -14.96 19.69 0.08
CA ASN A 32 -14.63 20.95 -0.57
C ASN A 32 -13.11 21.11 -0.47
N SER A 33 -12.43 21.06 -1.62
CA SER A 33 -10.98 21.23 -1.86
C SER A 33 -10.21 19.90 -2.09
N ASN A 34 -10.06 19.53 -3.36
CA ASN A 34 -9.11 18.55 -3.93
C ASN A 34 -8.97 17.17 -3.24
N PRO A 35 -9.89 16.22 -3.47
CA PRO A 35 -9.84 14.85 -2.94
C PRO A 35 -8.73 13.95 -3.53
N SER A 36 -7.88 14.49 -4.42
CA SER A 36 -6.92 13.72 -5.20
C SER A 36 -5.52 13.67 -4.60
N ILE A 37 -5.26 14.33 -3.46
CA ILE A 37 -3.93 14.40 -2.84
C ILE A 37 -3.88 13.51 -1.60
N THR A 38 -2.99 12.51 -1.62
CA THR A 38 -2.78 11.60 -0.48
C THR A 38 -1.94 12.23 0.63
N ALA A 39 -1.86 11.63 1.83
CA ALA A 39 -1.01 12.17 2.90
C ALA A 39 0.50 12.11 2.60
N PHE A 40 0.91 11.43 1.53
CA PHE A 40 2.27 11.50 0.99
C PHE A 40 2.45 12.58 -0.09
N GLY A 41 1.38 13.33 -0.44
CA GLY A 41 1.40 14.39 -1.44
C GLY A 41 1.14 13.92 -2.87
N ASP A 42 0.89 12.63 -3.10
CA ASP A 42 0.70 12.10 -4.44
C ASP A 42 -0.72 12.31 -4.97
N SER A 43 -0.81 12.57 -6.28
CA SER A 43 -2.06 12.51 -7.03
C SER A 43 -2.54 11.07 -7.23
N LEU A 44 -3.80 10.81 -6.87
CA LEU A 44 -4.48 9.56 -7.18
C LEU A 44 -4.70 9.47 -8.70
N LYS A 45 -4.12 8.45 -9.34
CA LYS A 45 -4.33 8.14 -10.76
C LYS A 45 -5.51 7.15 -10.90
N PRO A 46 -6.50 7.45 -11.77
CA PRO A 46 -7.55 6.49 -12.10
C PRO A 46 -6.97 5.16 -12.58
N GLY A 47 -7.59 4.04 -12.18
CA GLY A 47 -7.16 2.69 -12.57
C GLY A 47 -6.11 2.05 -11.65
N LEU A 48 -5.46 2.82 -10.77
CA LEU A 48 -4.57 2.27 -9.75
C LEU A 48 -5.31 2.03 -8.43
N ARG A 49 -4.85 1.02 -7.69
CA ARG A 49 -5.42 0.63 -6.41
C ARG A 49 -4.49 1.03 -5.28
N TYR A 50 -5.05 1.67 -4.28
CA TYR A 50 -4.30 2.29 -3.21
C TYR A 50 -4.66 1.71 -1.85
N ILE A 51 -3.70 1.70 -0.93
CA ILE A 51 -3.91 1.35 0.47
C ILE A 51 -3.28 2.39 1.38
N ALA A 52 -3.97 2.59 2.51
CA ALA A 52 -3.40 3.23 3.69
C ALA A 52 -2.87 2.15 4.64
N VAL A 53 -1.69 2.35 5.21
CA VAL A 53 -1.09 1.39 6.14
C VAL A 53 -0.81 2.03 7.50
N SER A 54 -0.90 1.27 8.58
CA SER A 54 -0.50 1.75 9.90
C SER A 54 1.01 1.98 9.99
N ARG A 55 1.43 2.85 10.90
CA ARG A 55 2.84 3.27 11.00
C ARG A 55 3.78 2.13 11.40
N ASP A 56 3.32 1.20 12.23
CA ASP A 56 4.09 0.00 12.56
C ASP A 56 4.37 -0.89 11.34
N LEU A 57 3.51 -0.87 10.31
CA LEU A 57 3.77 -1.57 9.05
C LEU A 57 4.78 -0.81 8.19
N LEU A 58 4.73 0.53 8.17
CA LEU A 58 5.77 1.34 7.51
C LEU A 58 7.16 1.04 8.11
N ASP A 59 7.23 0.99 9.45
CA ASP A 59 8.46 0.71 10.19
C ASP A 59 8.98 -0.72 9.92
N SER A 60 8.08 -1.65 9.56
CA SER A 60 8.44 -3.02 9.14
C SER A 60 8.94 -3.14 7.69
N GLY A 61 9.11 -2.02 6.99
CA GLY A 61 9.58 -1.98 5.61
C GLY A 61 8.49 -1.90 4.54
N LEU A 62 7.21 -1.82 4.92
CA LEU A 62 6.10 -1.61 3.98
C LEU A 62 5.97 -0.13 3.60
N VAL A 63 7.04 0.43 3.03
CA VAL A 63 7.20 1.87 2.79
C VAL A 63 6.34 2.39 1.64
N HIS A 64 6.34 3.71 1.46
CA HIS A 64 5.64 4.39 0.37
C HIS A 64 5.99 3.81 -1.01
N ASN A 65 5.01 3.70 -1.90
CA ASN A 65 5.09 3.07 -3.24
C ASN A 65 5.33 1.55 -3.27
N THR A 66 5.37 0.88 -2.11
CA THR A 66 5.48 -0.59 -2.09
C THR A 66 4.21 -1.21 -2.68
N LYS A 67 4.42 -2.20 -3.55
CA LYS A 67 3.33 -3.02 -4.11
C LYS A 67 3.02 -4.15 -3.13
N VAL A 68 1.74 -4.30 -2.82
CA VAL A 68 1.22 -5.26 -1.85
C VAL A 68 0.17 -6.13 -2.52
N LYS A 69 0.32 -7.44 -2.38
CA LYS A 69 -0.70 -8.42 -2.72
C LYS A 69 -1.53 -8.71 -1.49
N ILE A 70 -2.84 -8.57 -1.61
CA ILE A 70 -3.77 -8.82 -0.51
C ILE A 70 -4.45 -10.16 -0.77
N GLN A 71 -4.48 -11.03 0.23
CA GLN A 71 -5.17 -12.31 0.11
C GLN A 71 -6.65 -12.12 -0.27
N GLY A 72 -7.08 -12.81 -1.33
CA GLY A 72 -8.43 -12.70 -1.87
C GLY A 72 -8.64 -11.59 -2.90
N PHE A 73 -7.56 -10.91 -3.33
CA PHE A 73 -7.58 -9.97 -4.45
C PHE A 73 -6.55 -10.38 -5.50
N ASP A 74 -6.95 -10.32 -6.77
CA ASP A 74 -6.04 -10.64 -7.90
C ASP A 74 -5.15 -9.45 -8.28
N SER A 75 -5.51 -8.25 -7.83
CA SER A 75 -4.81 -7.02 -8.15
C SER A 75 -3.77 -6.65 -7.08
N LEU A 76 -2.69 -6.00 -7.52
CA LEU A 76 -1.72 -5.36 -6.64
C LEU A 76 -2.23 -4.01 -6.16
N TYR A 77 -1.92 -3.69 -4.92
CA TYR A 77 -2.22 -2.42 -4.28
C TYR A 77 -0.93 -1.65 -3.99
N ILE A 78 -0.98 -0.33 -4.06
CA ILE A 78 0.19 0.53 -3.81
C ILE A 78 -0.02 1.26 -2.49
N VAL A 79 1.00 1.23 -1.63
CA VAL A 79 1.04 2.04 -0.41
C VAL A 79 1.15 3.51 -0.80
N LYS A 80 0.07 4.26 -0.57
CA LYS A 80 -0.01 5.70 -0.88
C LYS A 80 -0.53 6.53 0.27
N ASP A 81 -0.82 5.93 1.42
CA ASP A 81 -1.23 6.70 2.59
C ASP A 81 -0.79 6.01 3.89
N LYS A 82 -0.77 6.78 4.98
CA LYS A 82 -0.47 6.31 6.33
C LYS A 82 -1.63 6.60 7.27
N MET A 83 -2.02 5.59 8.05
CA MET A 83 -3.07 5.73 9.04
C MET A 83 -2.58 6.42 10.31
N ASN A 84 -3.50 6.99 11.10
CA ASN A 84 -3.22 7.57 12.42
C ASN A 84 -2.45 6.58 13.34
N ARG A 85 -1.53 7.09 14.18
CA ARG A 85 -0.66 6.33 15.11
C ARG A 85 -1.42 5.37 16.04
N ARG A 86 -2.70 5.62 16.33
CA ARG A 86 -3.51 4.72 17.18
C ARG A 86 -3.74 3.33 16.57
N TYR A 87 -3.61 3.19 15.26
CA TYR A 87 -3.83 1.92 14.57
C TYR A 87 -2.53 1.11 14.48
N LYS A 88 -2.64 -0.20 14.71
CA LYS A 88 -1.54 -1.17 14.62
C LYS A 88 -1.95 -2.37 13.78
N LYS A 89 -1.03 -2.91 12.99
CA LYS A 89 -1.22 -4.05 12.06
C LYS A 89 -2.50 -3.91 11.24
N ARG A 90 -2.75 -2.70 10.73
CA ARG A 90 -3.99 -2.36 10.04
C ARG A 90 -3.71 -1.75 8.68
N ILE A 91 -4.52 -2.16 7.71
CA ILE A 91 -4.56 -1.57 6.37
C ILE A 91 -5.98 -1.09 6.07
N ASP A 92 -6.10 -0.06 5.24
CA ASP A 92 -7.36 0.41 4.70
C ASP A 92 -7.30 0.42 3.17
N ILE A 93 -8.24 -0.29 2.55
CA ILE A 93 -8.27 -0.52 1.11
C ILE A 93 -9.13 0.55 0.46
N TYR A 94 -8.53 1.31 -0.45
CA TYR A 94 -9.26 2.28 -1.25
C TYR A 94 -10.10 1.57 -2.32
N MET A 95 -11.42 1.68 -2.22
CA MET A 95 -12.35 1.07 -3.18
C MET A 95 -12.97 2.06 -4.16
N GLY A 96 -12.46 3.30 -4.23
CA GLY A 96 -12.99 4.33 -5.12
C GLY A 96 -14.39 4.79 -4.71
N ASN A 97 -15.28 4.95 -5.70
CA ASN A 97 -16.65 5.43 -5.53
C ASN A 97 -17.67 4.34 -5.18
N ASP A 98 -17.25 3.07 -5.08
CA ASP A 98 -18.14 1.94 -4.79
C ASP A 98 -18.49 1.82 -3.30
N VAL A 99 -19.35 2.73 -2.83
CA VAL A 99 -19.79 2.81 -1.43
C VAL A 99 -20.42 1.51 -0.94
N LYS A 100 -21.26 0.87 -1.77
CA LYS A 100 -21.94 -0.38 -1.42
C LYS A 100 -20.93 -1.51 -1.19
N ARG A 101 -19.87 -1.57 -2.01
CA ARG A 101 -18.83 -2.59 -1.90
C ARG A 101 -17.99 -2.40 -0.63
N ALA A 102 -17.61 -1.16 -0.34
CA ALA A 102 -16.87 -0.83 0.89
C ALA A 102 -17.70 -1.17 2.16
N LYS A 103 -18.98 -0.83 2.17
CA LYS A 103 -19.89 -1.15 3.29
C LYS A 103 -20.07 -2.67 3.47
N LYS A 104 -20.27 -3.41 2.37
CA LYS A 104 -20.43 -4.88 2.42
C LYS A 104 -19.14 -5.61 2.81
N TRP A 105 -17.98 -5.01 2.56
CA TRP A 105 -16.68 -5.60 2.88
C TRP A 105 -16.46 -5.77 4.38
N GLY A 106 -16.74 -4.72 5.17
CA GLY A 106 -16.55 -4.75 6.61
C GLY A 106 -15.08 -4.85 7.05
N LYS A 107 -14.86 -5.34 8.27
CA LYS A 107 -13.52 -5.54 8.87
C LYS A 107 -13.14 -7.01 8.76
N LYS A 108 -12.00 -7.31 8.15
CA LYS A 108 -11.50 -8.68 8.00
C LYS A 108 -10.05 -8.81 8.42
N LYS A 109 -9.64 -9.99 8.88
CA LYS A 109 -8.22 -10.31 9.10
C LYS A 109 -7.73 -11.07 7.87
N LEU A 110 -6.75 -10.51 7.16
CA LEU A 110 -6.22 -11.04 5.91
C LEU A 110 -4.70 -11.19 6.02
N LYS A 111 -4.10 -11.97 5.13
CA LYS A 111 -2.66 -11.91 4.88
C LYS A 111 -2.36 -10.91 3.77
N ILE A 112 -1.27 -10.17 3.94
CA ILE A 112 -0.66 -9.39 2.87
C ILE A 112 0.73 -9.93 2.57
N GLU A 113 1.13 -9.84 1.33
CA GLU A 113 2.46 -10.18 0.83
C GLU A 113 3.05 -8.97 0.14
N TYR A 114 4.30 -8.63 0.47
CA TYR A 114 5.00 -7.50 -0.14
C TYR A 114 6.50 -7.76 -0.24
N CYS A 115 7.13 -7.02 -1.13
CA CYS A 115 8.57 -7.06 -1.37
C CYS A 115 9.28 -5.99 -0.54
N ILE A 116 10.23 -6.41 0.29
CA ILE A 116 11.18 -5.47 0.92
C ILE A 116 12.43 -5.46 0.05
N GLN A 117 12.78 -4.28 -0.46
CA GLN A 117 14.06 -4.10 -1.15
C GLN A 117 15.15 -4.03 -0.08
N THR A 118 16.02 -5.04 -0.01
CA THR A 118 17.28 -4.90 0.70
C THR A 118 18.12 -3.93 -0.12
N LYS A 119 18.31 -2.70 0.38
CA LYS A 119 19.40 -1.89 -0.15
C LYS A 119 20.67 -2.62 0.28
N ASP A 120 21.31 -3.30 -0.67
CA ASP A 120 22.68 -3.72 -0.48
C ASP A 120 23.49 -2.44 -0.27
N SER A 121 23.86 -2.19 0.99
CA SER A 121 24.72 -1.10 1.38
C SER A 121 26.11 -1.35 0.80
N ILE A 122 26.29 -1.09 -0.48
CA ILE A 122 27.61 -0.75 -1.02
C ILE A 122 27.79 0.73 -0.70
N SER A 123 28.15 1.00 0.55
CA SER A 123 28.81 2.26 0.90
C SER A 123 30.31 1.98 0.88
N ASN A 124 30.94 2.53 -0.15
CA ASN A 124 32.38 2.63 -0.37
C ASN A 124 33.12 3.21 0.84
#